data_AF-A0A6J7JVT2-F1
#
_entry.id   AF-A0A6J7JVT2-F1
#
_cell.length_a   1.000
_cell.length_b   1.000
_cell.length_c   1.000
_cell.angle_alpha   90.00
_cell.angle_beta   90.00
_cell.angle_gamma   90.00
#
_symmetry.space_group_name_H-M   'P 1'
#
loop_
_entity.id
_entity.type
_entity.pdbx_description
1 polymer ?
#
loop_
_entity_poly.entity_id
_entity_poly.type
_entity_poly.pdbx_seq_one_letter_code
_entity_poly.pdbx_strand_id
1 'polypeptide(L)'
;MCHPWESGADDCPRWDHWCDGDWSIDRWRQRKSELVASVITDGFGSPIANSDFRVASCGFNALVAFNALELAAVSGDQDLIESARTLISTLDSRWDNALCSWIDVGDASADSGRVRSLDALLPALVIDDPDRLDAVFAQLLDPSAFGGDCGPSGVHRGEPSFVAQTYWRGPAWPQLSYLLWIAARRHGRSADAAALGAALVAGAQRSNWAEYWDASDGTGLGAAPQSWTAIAAMVPAAPPLH
;
A
#
# COMPACT_ATOMS: atom_id res chain seq x y z
N MET A 1 8.57 -10.68 -6.88
CA MET A 1 8.21 -11.20 -5.54
C MET A 1 7.97 -12.69 -5.65
N CYS A 2 8.35 -13.48 -4.65
CA CYS A 2 8.16 -14.94 -4.65
C CYS A 2 7.02 -15.40 -3.71
N HIS A 3 6.51 -14.52 -2.85
CA HIS A 3 5.43 -14.82 -1.91
C HIS A 3 4.66 -13.54 -1.52
N PRO A 4 3.36 -13.59 -1.19
CA PRO A 4 2.59 -12.44 -0.69
C PRO A 4 3.26 -11.69 0.47
N TRP A 5 3.94 -12.40 1.37
CA TRP A 5 4.66 -11.81 2.51
C TRP A 5 5.72 -10.79 2.11
N GLU A 6 6.33 -10.92 0.93
CA GLU A 6 7.31 -9.94 0.46
C GLU A 6 6.68 -8.57 0.18
N SER A 7 5.37 -8.51 -0.10
CA SER A 7 4.67 -7.22 -0.24
C SER A 7 4.47 -6.50 1.09
N GLY A 8 4.56 -7.22 2.21
CA GLY A 8 4.11 -6.77 3.52
C GLY A 8 2.60 -6.86 3.73
N ALA A 9 1.80 -7.19 2.72
CA ALA A 9 0.33 -7.19 2.76
C ALA A 9 -0.27 -8.60 2.68
N ASP A 10 -0.08 -9.42 3.72
CA ASP A 10 -0.27 -10.88 3.73
C ASP A 10 -1.58 -11.39 3.10
N ASP A 11 -2.75 -10.97 3.57
CA ASP A 11 -4.05 -11.41 3.08
C ASP A 11 -4.81 -10.32 2.32
N CYS A 12 -4.05 -9.39 1.71
CA CYS A 12 -4.60 -8.38 0.83
C CYS A 12 -5.42 -9.06 -0.29
N PRO A 13 -6.63 -8.57 -0.61
CA PRO A 13 -7.45 -9.20 -1.64
C PRO A 13 -6.81 -9.17 -3.03
N ARG A 14 -5.73 -8.40 -3.24
CA ARG A 14 -4.92 -8.49 -4.47
C ARG A 14 -4.34 -9.88 -4.73
N TRP A 15 -4.20 -10.70 -3.70
CA TRP A 15 -3.69 -12.07 -3.80
C TRP A 15 -4.78 -13.14 -3.94
N ASP A 16 -6.06 -12.75 -4.02
CA ASP A 16 -7.17 -13.70 -4.04
C ASP A 16 -7.20 -14.59 -5.29
N HIS A 17 -6.59 -14.16 -6.41
CA HIS A 17 -6.39 -14.98 -7.61
C HIS A 17 -5.77 -16.35 -7.32
N TRP A 18 -4.86 -16.42 -6.36
CA TRP A 18 -4.17 -17.67 -6.02
C TRP A 18 -4.93 -18.52 -5.00
N CYS A 19 -6.07 -18.06 -4.47
CA CYS A 19 -6.89 -18.80 -3.51
C CYS A 19 -8.04 -19.52 -4.25
N ASP A 20 -8.02 -20.85 -4.27
CA ASP A 20 -9.01 -21.62 -5.01
C ASP A 20 -10.44 -21.51 -4.41
N GLY A 21 -11.38 -21.13 -5.27
CA GLY A 21 -12.80 -20.95 -4.94
C GLY A 21 -13.08 -19.71 -4.09
N ASP A 22 -14.19 -19.71 -3.35
CA ASP A 22 -14.52 -18.58 -2.47
C ASP A 22 -13.45 -18.39 -1.39
N TRP A 23 -13.01 -17.15 -1.21
CA TRP A 23 -11.97 -16.81 -0.25
C TRP A 23 -12.41 -17.14 1.18
N SER A 24 -11.52 -17.78 1.94
CA SER A 24 -11.61 -17.88 3.39
C SER A 24 -10.21 -17.86 4.01
N ILE A 25 -10.12 -17.42 5.26
CA ILE A 25 -8.81 -17.33 5.94
C ILE A 25 -8.12 -18.70 6.05
N ASP A 26 -8.88 -19.79 6.20
CA ASP A 26 -8.32 -21.13 6.32
C ASP A 26 -7.79 -21.66 4.98
N ARG A 27 -8.51 -21.40 3.88
CA ARG A 27 -8.01 -21.69 2.52
C ARG A 27 -6.79 -20.86 2.19
N TRP A 28 -6.82 -19.57 2.55
CA TRP A 28 -5.67 -18.68 2.33
C TRP A 28 -4.44 -19.13 3.11
N ARG A 29 -4.60 -19.56 4.37
CA ARG A 29 -3.50 -20.12 5.17
C ARG A 29 -2.91 -21.37 4.51
N GLN A 30 -3.76 -22.30 4.06
CA GLN A 30 -3.31 -23.50 3.36
C GLN A 30 -2.54 -23.13 2.09
N ARG A 31 -3.11 -22.26 1.25
CA ARG A 31 -2.49 -21.84 -0.01
C ARG A 31 -1.14 -21.18 0.22
N LYS A 32 -1.02 -20.30 1.22
CA LYS A 32 0.28 -19.70 1.57
C LYS A 32 1.31 -20.74 1.95
N SER A 33 0.95 -21.77 2.71
CA SER A 33 1.87 -22.87 3.04
C SER A 33 2.34 -23.61 1.78
N GLU A 34 1.47 -23.81 0.79
CA GLU A 34 1.83 -24.39 -0.51
C GLU A 34 2.77 -23.47 -1.29
N LEU A 35 2.48 -22.16 -1.33
CA LEU A 35 3.33 -21.18 -2.01
C LEU A 35 4.74 -21.11 -1.39
N VAL A 36 4.88 -21.22 -0.06
CA VAL A 36 6.19 -21.29 0.60
C VAL A 36 6.95 -22.54 0.15
N ALA A 37 6.27 -23.68 0.02
CA ALA A 37 6.88 -24.93 -0.41
C ALA A 37 7.32 -24.92 -1.89
N SER A 38 6.72 -24.05 -2.73
CA SER A 38 7.05 -23.92 -4.15
C SER A 38 8.14 -22.87 -4.45
N VAL A 39 8.63 -22.14 -3.43
CA VAL A 39 9.71 -21.15 -3.60
C VAL A 39 11.00 -21.84 -4.04
N ILE A 40 11.58 -21.35 -5.13
CA ILE A 40 12.92 -21.72 -5.57
C ILE A 40 13.92 -20.85 -4.81
N THR A 41 14.88 -21.49 -4.14
CA THR A 41 15.95 -20.81 -3.40
C THR A 41 17.31 -20.96 -4.06
N ASP A 42 18.20 -19.99 -3.85
CA ASP A 42 19.62 -20.13 -4.19
C ASP A 42 20.38 -21.04 -3.20
N GLY A 43 21.70 -21.18 -3.39
CA GLY A 43 22.56 -22.00 -2.52
C GLY A 43 22.71 -21.47 -1.07
N PHE A 44 22.23 -20.26 -0.79
CA PHE A 44 22.20 -19.66 0.55
C PHE A 44 20.80 -19.69 1.18
N GLY A 45 19.80 -20.21 0.47
CA GLY A 45 18.41 -20.27 0.93
C GLY A 45 17.61 -18.99 0.64
N SER A 46 18.14 -18.05 -0.14
CA SER A 46 17.40 -16.83 -0.52
C SER A 46 16.31 -17.17 -1.54
N PRO A 47 15.07 -16.67 -1.39
CA PRO A 47 14.04 -16.85 -2.40
C PRO A 47 14.43 -16.09 -3.68
N ILE A 48 14.46 -16.78 -4.82
CA ILE A 48 14.84 -16.19 -6.12
C ILE A 48 13.73 -16.26 -7.18
N ALA A 49 12.80 -17.21 -7.06
CA ALA A 49 11.65 -17.32 -7.95
C ALA A 49 10.52 -18.14 -7.32
N ASN A 50 9.29 -17.94 -7.83
CA ASN A 50 8.16 -18.83 -7.59
C ASN A 50 7.26 -18.83 -8.82
N SER A 51 7.13 -19.97 -9.51
CA SER A 51 6.26 -20.09 -10.69
C SER A 51 4.78 -20.07 -10.33
N ASP A 52 4.45 -20.38 -9.08
CA ASP A 52 3.07 -20.50 -8.61
C ASP A 52 2.53 -19.17 -8.06
N PHE A 53 3.36 -18.13 -8.07
CA PHE A 53 3.03 -16.77 -7.63
C PHE A 53 3.77 -15.73 -8.49
N ARG A 54 3.35 -15.56 -9.76
CA ARG A 54 4.00 -14.62 -10.68
C ARG A 54 3.33 -13.25 -10.61
N VAL A 55 3.94 -12.35 -9.85
CA VAL A 55 3.46 -10.98 -9.71
C VAL A 55 4.60 -9.98 -9.54
N ALA A 56 4.41 -8.81 -10.13
CA ALA A 56 5.15 -7.59 -9.84
C ALA A 56 4.16 -6.57 -9.27
N SER A 57 4.19 -6.43 -7.93
CA SER A 57 3.32 -5.52 -7.19
C SER A 57 3.61 -4.07 -7.55
N CYS A 58 2.59 -3.30 -7.92
CA CYS A 58 2.74 -1.87 -8.20
C CYS A 58 3.26 -1.12 -6.98
N GLY A 59 2.75 -1.42 -5.78
CA GLY A 59 3.19 -0.80 -4.53
C GLY A 59 4.64 -1.13 -4.15
N PHE A 60 5.05 -2.39 -4.32
CA PHE A 60 6.44 -2.78 -4.03
C PHE A 60 7.42 -2.11 -5.01
N ASN A 61 7.10 -2.10 -6.30
CA ASN A 61 7.93 -1.44 -7.31
C ASN A 61 7.96 0.08 -7.15
N ALA A 62 6.87 0.71 -6.68
CA ALA A 62 6.86 2.13 -6.35
C ALA A 62 7.85 2.45 -5.22
N LEU A 63 7.93 1.59 -4.19
CA LEU A 63 8.90 1.75 -3.10
C LEU A 63 10.35 1.58 -3.60
N VAL A 64 10.60 0.65 -4.53
CA VAL A 64 11.93 0.49 -5.16
C VAL A 64 12.32 1.77 -5.91
N ALA A 65 11.44 2.28 -6.78
CA ALA A 65 11.69 3.52 -7.51
C ALA A 65 11.89 4.72 -6.57
N PHE A 66 11.04 4.84 -5.55
CA PHE A 66 11.10 5.91 -4.56
C PHE A 66 12.45 5.93 -3.83
N ASN A 67 12.87 4.79 -3.27
CA ASN A 67 14.12 4.70 -2.53
C ASN A 67 15.36 4.86 -3.44
N ALA A 68 15.29 4.40 -4.69
CA ALA A 68 16.36 4.64 -5.66
C ALA A 68 16.54 6.15 -5.93
N LEU A 69 15.45 6.90 -6.09
CA LEU A 69 15.51 8.35 -6.26
C LEU A 69 15.98 9.07 -4.99
N GLU A 70 15.54 8.65 -3.80
CA GLU A 70 16.01 9.24 -2.53
C GLU A 70 17.53 9.05 -2.34
N LEU A 71 18.06 7.87 -2.65
CA LEU A 71 19.51 7.62 -2.61
C LEU A 71 20.24 8.47 -3.66
N ALA A 72 19.74 8.49 -4.89
CA ALA A 72 20.35 9.24 -5.98
C ALA A 72 20.35 10.75 -5.76
N ALA A 73 19.37 11.30 -5.02
CA ALA A 73 19.34 12.71 -4.66
C ALA A 73 20.54 13.13 -3.79
N VAL A 74 21.15 12.19 -3.06
CA VAL A 74 22.34 12.44 -2.24
C VAL A 74 23.62 12.01 -2.96
N SER A 75 23.61 10.87 -3.67
CA SER A 75 24.80 10.33 -4.31
C SER A 75 25.11 10.94 -5.67
N GLY A 76 24.11 11.49 -6.37
CA GLY A 76 24.23 11.95 -7.75
C GLY A 76 24.30 10.82 -8.80
N ASP A 77 24.05 9.58 -8.40
CA ASP A 77 24.13 8.39 -9.26
C ASP A 77 23.09 8.43 -10.39
N GLN A 78 23.57 8.58 -11.63
CA GLN A 78 22.71 8.69 -12.81
C GLN A 78 22.12 7.35 -13.25
N ASP A 79 22.81 6.24 -13.00
CA ASP A 79 22.33 4.91 -13.39
C ASP A 79 21.12 4.50 -12.54
N LEU A 80 21.15 4.86 -11.25
CA LEU A 80 19.99 4.72 -10.35
C LEU A 80 18.81 5.56 -10.80
N ILE A 81 19.04 6.81 -11.21
CA ILE A 81 17.98 7.70 -11.70
C ILE A 81 17.33 7.13 -12.96
N GLU A 82 18.12 6.68 -13.92
CA GLU A 82 17.61 6.15 -15.19
C GLU A 82 16.84 4.83 -14.99
N SER A 83 17.34 3.96 -14.13
CA SER A 83 16.65 2.73 -13.74
C SER A 83 15.31 3.03 -13.07
N ALA A 84 15.28 4.00 -12.15
CA ALA A 84 14.05 4.44 -11.49
C ALA A 84 13.05 5.04 -12.47
N ARG A 85 13.48 5.89 -13.42
CA ARG A 85 12.61 6.46 -14.46
C ARG A 85 11.98 5.40 -15.35
N THR A 86 12.76 4.39 -15.74
CA THR A 86 12.25 3.25 -16.51
C THR A 86 11.16 2.50 -15.74
N LEU A 87 11.39 2.26 -14.44
CA LEU A 87 10.42 1.61 -13.57
C LEU A 87 9.15 2.46 -13.39
N ILE A 88 9.30 3.78 -13.19
CA ILE A 88 8.19 4.73 -13.05
C ILE A 88 7.34 4.76 -14.32
N SER A 89 7.96 4.85 -15.51
CA SER A 89 7.25 4.79 -16.79
C SER A 89 6.45 3.49 -16.95
N THR A 90 7.05 2.36 -16.53
CA THR A 90 6.36 1.06 -16.54
C THR A 90 5.18 1.05 -15.58
N LEU A 91 5.36 1.54 -14.35
CA LEU A 91 4.28 1.67 -13.36
C LEU A 91 3.16 2.58 -13.87
N ASP A 92 3.51 3.73 -14.44
CA ASP A 92 2.55 4.70 -14.95
C ASP A 92 1.65 4.09 -16.03
N SER A 93 2.20 3.22 -16.89
CA SER A 93 1.41 2.49 -17.89
C SER A 93 0.38 1.50 -17.33
N ARG A 94 0.43 1.20 -16.02
CA ARG A 94 -0.49 0.28 -15.33
C ARG A 94 -1.72 0.96 -14.72
N TRP A 95 -1.85 2.27 -14.89
CA TRP A 95 -3.01 3.01 -14.42
C TRP A 95 -4.29 2.56 -15.14
N ASP A 96 -5.36 2.36 -14.36
CA ASP A 96 -6.70 2.09 -14.87
C ASP A 96 -7.64 3.24 -14.52
N ASN A 97 -8.13 3.94 -15.54
CA ASN A 97 -8.98 5.13 -15.38
C ASN A 97 -10.33 4.83 -14.72
N ALA A 98 -10.86 3.61 -14.85
CA ALA A 98 -12.16 3.27 -14.26
C ALA A 98 -12.01 2.98 -12.76
N LEU A 99 -10.87 2.43 -12.35
CA LEU A 99 -10.57 2.11 -10.97
C LEU A 99 -9.87 3.25 -10.22
N CYS A 100 -9.31 4.22 -10.95
CA CYS A 100 -8.45 5.26 -10.41
C CYS A 100 -7.33 4.67 -9.53
N SER A 101 -6.70 3.60 -10.02
CA SER A 101 -5.66 2.84 -9.31
C SER A 101 -4.71 2.17 -10.30
N TRP A 102 -3.58 1.66 -9.81
CA TRP A 102 -2.62 0.88 -10.60
C TRP A 102 -2.84 -0.62 -10.44
N ILE A 103 -2.71 -1.35 -11.55
CA ILE A 103 -2.90 -2.81 -11.60
C ILE A 103 -1.55 -3.51 -11.57
N ASP A 104 -1.45 -4.53 -10.73
CA ASP A 104 -0.28 -5.41 -10.69
C ASP A 104 0.00 -6.06 -12.06
N VAL A 105 1.27 -6.32 -12.34
CA VAL A 105 1.65 -7.12 -13.50
C VAL A 105 1.77 -8.57 -13.06
N GLY A 106 1.22 -9.51 -13.82
CA GLY A 106 1.32 -10.93 -13.50
C GLY A 106 0.00 -11.67 -13.72
N ASP A 107 -0.08 -12.86 -13.12
CA ASP A 107 -1.18 -13.79 -13.35
C ASP A 107 -2.53 -13.19 -12.88
N ALA A 108 -2.52 -12.40 -11.80
CA ALA A 108 -3.71 -11.74 -11.25
C ALA A 108 -4.10 -10.41 -11.95
N SER A 109 -3.42 -10.01 -13.02
CA SER A 109 -3.62 -8.69 -13.63
C SER A 109 -5.00 -8.48 -14.28
N ALA A 110 -5.70 -9.57 -14.57
CA ALA A 110 -7.05 -9.55 -15.14
C ALA A 110 -8.17 -9.60 -14.09
N ASP A 111 -7.84 -9.87 -12.81
CA ASP A 111 -8.81 -10.10 -11.74
C ASP A 111 -8.39 -9.45 -10.41
N SER A 112 -7.88 -10.21 -9.43
CA SER A 112 -7.64 -9.73 -8.07
C SER A 112 -6.56 -8.65 -8.01
N GLY A 113 -5.58 -8.66 -8.93
CA GLY A 113 -4.57 -7.60 -9.06
C GLY A 113 -5.15 -6.23 -9.44
N ARG A 114 -6.45 -6.15 -9.74
CA ARG A 114 -7.22 -4.93 -9.98
C ARG A 114 -7.93 -4.40 -8.73
N VAL A 115 -7.92 -5.12 -7.61
CA VAL A 115 -8.55 -4.67 -6.35
C VAL A 115 -7.93 -3.33 -5.93
N ARG A 116 -8.78 -2.36 -5.59
CA ARG A 116 -8.37 -1.06 -5.05
C ARG A 116 -7.95 -1.19 -3.58
N SER A 117 -6.75 -1.70 -3.34
CA SER A 117 -6.09 -1.65 -2.04
C SER A 117 -5.24 -0.38 -1.88
N LEU A 118 -5.00 0.04 -0.65
CA LEU A 118 -4.27 1.27 -0.35
C LEU A 118 -2.82 1.21 -0.82
N ASP A 119 -2.18 0.05 -0.74
CA ASP A 119 -0.81 -0.17 -1.21
C ASP A 119 -0.69 -0.13 -2.74
N ALA A 120 -1.79 -0.33 -3.47
CA ALA A 120 -1.82 -0.13 -4.93
C ALA A 120 -1.74 1.35 -5.33
N LEU A 121 -1.96 2.28 -4.39
CA LEU A 121 -1.86 3.73 -4.59
C LEU A 121 -0.46 4.29 -4.29
N LEU A 122 0.48 3.46 -3.82
CA LEU A 122 1.86 3.89 -3.56
C LEU A 122 2.63 4.42 -4.78
N PRO A 123 2.30 4.11 -6.05
CA PRO A 123 2.88 4.81 -7.20
C PRO A 123 2.75 6.34 -7.15
N ALA A 124 1.79 6.89 -6.37
CA ALA A 124 1.71 8.33 -6.09
C ALA A 124 2.97 8.92 -5.43
N LEU A 125 3.86 8.09 -4.85
CA LEU A 125 5.16 8.53 -4.34
C LEU A 125 6.12 9.04 -5.44
N VAL A 126 5.93 8.58 -6.68
CA VAL A 126 6.90 8.73 -7.77
C VAL A 126 6.30 9.15 -9.11
N ILE A 127 4.96 9.10 -9.25
CA ILE A 127 4.24 9.57 -10.44
C ILE A 127 3.88 11.04 -10.26
N ASP A 128 4.16 11.85 -11.30
CA ASP A 128 3.97 13.31 -11.31
C ASP A 128 2.80 13.76 -12.21
N ASP A 129 1.97 12.81 -12.69
CA ASP A 129 0.78 13.11 -13.50
C ASP A 129 -0.31 13.77 -12.62
N PRO A 130 -0.70 15.03 -12.89
CA PRO A 130 -1.57 15.79 -12.00
C PRO A 130 -2.99 15.21 -11.93
N ASP A 131 -3.53 14.70 -13.05
CA ASP A 131 -4.90 14.16 -13.09
C ASP A 131 -5.00 12.88 -12.27
N ARG A 132 -3.97 12.04 -12.32
CA ARG A 132 -3.90 10.81 -11.51
C ARG A 132 -3.72 11.12 -10.03
N LEU A 133 -2.87 12.09 -9.69
CA LEU A 133 -2.69 12.53 -8.31
C LEU A 133 -4.00 13.10 -7.74
N ASP A 134 -4.71 13.93 -8.50
CA ASP A 134 -6.03 14.43 -8.09
C ASP A 134 -7.02 13.29 -7.86
N ALA A 135 -7.08 12.31 -8.75
CA ALA A 135 -7.93 11.13 -8.59
C ALA A 135 -7.57 10.26 -7.37
N VAL A 136 -6.28 10.10 -7.07
CA VAL A 136 -5.80 9.36 -5.89
C VAL A 136 -6.20 10.09 -4.61
N PHE A 137 -5.84 11.37 -4.47
CA PHE A 137 -6.09 12.11 -3.23
C PHE A 137 -7.58 12.37 -2.98
N ALA A 138 -8.38 12.53 -4.04
CA ALA A 138 -9.84 12.57 -3.91
C ALA A 138 -10.39 11.30 -3.25
N GLN A 139 -9.94 10.11 -3.68
CA GLN A 139 -10.39 8.84 -3.09
C GLN A 139 -9.88 8.63 -1.66
N LEU A 140 -8.68 9.11 -1.34
CA LEU A 140 -8.10 9.01 0.01
C LEU A 140 -8.88 9.81 1.05
N LEU A 141 -9.63 10.84 0.63
CA LEU A 141 -10.44 11.68 1.50
C LEU A 141 -11.93 11.39 1.44
N ASP A 142 -12.41 10.67 0.41
CA ASP A 142 -13.82 10.31 0.25
C ASP A 142 -14.23 9.15 1.18
N PRO A 143 -15.17 9.36 2.13
CA PRO A 143 -15.64 8.32 3.06
C PRO A 143 -16.31 7.11 2.39
N SER A 144 -16.77 7.25 1.14
CA SER A 144 -17.33 6.14 0.34
C SER A 144 -16.25 5.33 -0.39
N ALA A 145 -15.03 5.86 -0.47
CA ALA A 145 -13.84 5.22 -1.02
C ALA A 145 -12.91 4.77 0.12
N PHE A 146 -11.74 5.41 0.27
CA PHE A 146 -10.77 5.07 1.32
C PHE A 146 -10.91 5.95 2.58
N GLY A 147 -11.44 7.17 2.48
CA GLY A 147 -11.44 8.16 3.56
C GLY A 147 -12.03 7.68 4.89
N GLY A 148 -11.48 8.17 6.00
CA GLY A 148 -11.94 7.83 7.35
C GLY A 148 -11.35 8.78 8.38
N ASP A 149 -12.04 8.96 9.51
CA ASP A 149 -11.62 9.88 10.58
C ASP A 149 -10.27 9.50 11.20
N CYS A 150 -9.87 8.23 11.06
CA CYS A 150 -8.64 7.67 11.57
C CYS A 150 -7.65 7.28 10.45
N GLY A 151 -7.81 7.85 9.25
CA GLY A 151 -6.95 7.64 8.10
C GLY A 151 -7.64 6.84 6.99
N PRO A 152 -6.95 6.63 5.86
CA PRO A 152 -7.50 5.85 4.76
C PRO A 152 -7.61 4.36 5.12
N SER A 153 -8.70 3.72 4.73
CA SER A 153 -8.87 2.26 4.81
C SER A 153 -7.84 1.54 3.93
N GLY A 154 -7.50 0.31 4.28
CA GLY A 154 -6.56 -0.52 3.52
C GLY A 154 -7.13 -1.03 2.20
N VAL A 155 -8.45 -1.01 2.05
CA VAL A 155 -9.19 -1.41 0.85
C VAL A 155 -10.32 -0.42 0.61
N HIS A 156 -10.58 -0.07 -0.65
CA HIS A 156 -11.67 0.81 -1.05
C HIS A 156 -13.01 0.19 -0.62
N ARG A 157 -13.88 0.96 0.06
CA ARG A 157 -15.15 0.43 0.64
C ARG A 157 -16.14 -0.13 -0.38
N GLY A 158 -16.05 0.33 -1.63
CA GLY A 158 -16.78 -0.24 -2.76
C GLY A 158 -16.26 -1.58 -3.29
N GLU A 159 -15.18 -2.15 -2.74
CA GLU A 159 -14.74 -3.51 -3.09
C GLU A 159 -15.57 -4.56 -2.33
N PRO A 160 -16.03 -5.66 -2.98
CA PRO A 160 -16.74 -6.74 -2.29
C PRO A 160 -15.93 -7.40 -1.18
N SER A 161 -14.60 -7.33 -1.26
CA SER A 161 -13.67 -7.88 -0.28
C SER A 161 -13.42 -6.98 0.92
N PHE A 162 -13.99 -5.76 0.96
CA PHE A 162 -13.80 -4.83 2.05
C PHE A 162 -14.41 -5.37 3.36
N VAL A 163 -13.57 -5.52 4.39
CA VAL A 163 -14.00 -5.85 5.75
C VAL A 163 -13.22 -4.99 6.73
N ALA A 164 -13.89 -4.00 7.33
CA ALA A 164 -13.28 -2.89 8.06
C ALA A 164 -12.27 -3.28 9.15
N GLN A 165 -12.44 -4.45 9.77
CA GLN A 165 -11.63 -4.91 10.90
C GLN A 165 -10.85 -6.21 10.62
N THR A 166 -10.76 -6.63 9.35
CA THR A 166 -10.01 -7.83 8.96
C THR A 166 -8.68 -7.43 8.30
N TYR A 167 -7.59 -7.58 9.04
CA TYR A 167 -6.18 -7.47 8.61
C TYR A 167 -5.90 -6.63 7.35
N TRP A 168 -5.45 -7.20 6.23
CA TRP A 168 -5.17 -6.43 4.99
C TRP A 168 -6.40 -6.23 4.09
N ARG A 169 -7.62 -6.45 4.61
CA ARG A 169 -8.88 -6.39 3.86
C ARG A 169 -9.73 -5.15 4.13
N GLY A 170 -9.27 -4.22 4.96
CA GLY A 170 -10.07 -3.02 5.25
C GLY A 170 -9.46 -2.04 6.24
N PRO A 171 -8.86 -2.47 7.36
CA PRO A 171 -8.27 -1.56 8.35
C PRO A 171 -7.31 -0.53 7.75
N ALA A 172 -7.22 0.62 8.41
CA ALA A 172 -6.15 1.59 8.17
C ALA A 172 -4.82 1.08 8.74
N TRP A 173 -3.75 1.37 8.00
CA TRP A 173 -2.39 0.96 8.33
C TRP A 173 -1.49 2.18 8.50
N PRO A 174 -0.77 2.33 9.65
CA PRO A 174 0.02 3.53 9.94
C PRO A 174 1.09 3.81 8.88
N GLN A 175 1.83 2.77 8.48
CA GLN A 175 2.92 2.88 7.53
C GLN A 175 2.45 3.29 6.13
N LEU A 176 1.31 2.76 5.65
CA LEU A 176 0.76 3.14 4.35
C LEU A 176 0.20 4.56 4.37
N SER A 177 -0.52 4.91 5.43
CA SER A 177 -1.05 6.28 5.63
C SER A 177 0.10 7.30 5.65
N TYR A 178 1.20 6.98 6.32
CA TYR A 178 2.39 7.82 6.34
C TYR A 178 3.06 7.97 4.97
N LEU A 179 3.17 6.89 4.19
CA LEU A 179 3.73 6.96 2.84
C LEU A 179 2.88 7.84 1.91
N LEU A 180 1.55 7.77 2.02
CA LEU A 180 0.66 8.65 1.24
C LEU A 180 0.68 10.09 1.74
N TRP A 181 0.90 10.32 3.03
CA TRP A 181 1.22 11.64 3.56
C TRP A 181 2.54 12.18 2.98
N ILE A 182 3.58 11.36 2.86
CA ILE A 182 4.83 11.73 2.17
C ILE A 182 4.55 12.09 0.71
N ALA A 183 3.78 11.28 -0.02
CA ALA A 183 3.39 11.57 -1.40
C ALA A 183 2.70 12.95 -1.51
N ALA A 184 1.72 13.24 -0.65
CA ALA A 184 1.03 14.53 -0.63
C ALA A 184 2.02 15.69 -0.44
N ARG A 185 2.97 15.55 0.48
CA ARG A 185 3.98 16.58 0.75
C ARG A 185 4.93 16.81 -0.42
N ARG A 186 5.39 15.74 -1.07
CA ARG A 186 6.29 15.83 -2.24
C ARG A 186 5.64 16.57 -3.41
N HIS A 187 4.33 16.37 -3.58
CA HIS A 187 3.53 17.02 -4.62
C HIS A 187 2.98 18.40 -4.22
N GLY A 188 3.42 18.97 -3.10
CA GLY A 188 2.96 20.29 -2.66
C GLY A 188 1.48 20.35 -2.23
N ARG A 189 0.85 19.19 -1.98
CA ARG A 189 -0.57 19.07 -1.62
C ARG A 189 -0.77 19.27 -0.12
N SER A 190 -0.55 20.51 0.33
CA SER A 190 -0.51 20.83 1.77
C SER A 190 -1.82 20.53 2.50
N ALA A 191 -2.98 20.72 1.86
CA ALA A 191 -4.28 20.41 2.45
C ALA A 191 -4.48 18.90 2.64
N ASP A 192 -4.18 18.11 1.60
CA ASP A 192 -4.28 16.64 1.66
C ASP A 192 -3.30 16.07 2.69
N ALA A 193 -2.07 16.59 2.73
CA ALA A 193 -1.08 16.22 3.74
C ALA A 193 -1.54 16.57 5.17
N ALA A 194 -2.18 17.73 5.37
CA ALA A 194 -2.72 18.08 6.68
C ALA A 194 -3.84 17.13 7.11
N ALA A 195 -4.77 16.81 6.20
CA ALA A 195 -5.89 15.91 6.47
C ALA A 195 -5.42 14.48 6.77
N LEU A 196 -4.59 13.89 5.90
CA LEU A 196 -4.03 12.55 6.08
C LEU A 196 -3.19 12.46 7.36
N GLY A 197 -2.40 13.50 7.64
CA GLY A 197 -1.57 13.57 8.82
C GLY A 197 -2.39 13.59 10.12
N ALA A 198 -3.40 14.46 10.18
CA ALA A 198 -4.29 14.55 11.35
C ALA A 198 -5.03 13.23 11.59
N ALA A 199 -5.52 12.60 10.52
CA ALA A 199 -6.25 11.33 10.60
C ALA A 199 -5.35 10.17 11.07
N LEU A 200 -4.09 10.11 10.60
CA LEU A 200 -3.09 9.15 11.08
C LEU A 200 -2.80 9.31 12.59
N VAL A 201 -2.60 10.55 13.06
CA VAL A 201 -2.39 10.81 14.49
C VAL A 201 -3.63 10.42 15.32
N ALA A 202 -4.83 10.76 14.83
CA ALA A 202 -6.08 10.37 15.48
C ALA A 202 -6.22 8.85 15.58
N GLY A 203 -5.95 8.12 14.50
CA GLY A 203 -5.99 6.65 14.49
C GLY A 203 -4.99 6.02 15.44
N ALA A 204 -3.73 6.50 15.46
CA ALA A 204 -2.72 6.02 16.39
C ALA A 204 -3.12 6.25 17.86
N GLN A 205 -3.68 7.41 18.20
CA GLN A 205 -4.10 7.73 19.57
C GLN A 205 -5.32 6.92 20.00
N ARG A 206 -6.37 6.85 19.16
CA ARG A 206 -7.63 6.15 19.48
C ARG A 206 -7.44 4.64 19.57
N SER A 207 -6.58 4.08 18.73
CA SER A 207 -6.26 2.65 18.74
C SER A 207 -5.32 2.23 19.88
N ASN A 208 -4.86 3.18 20.70
CA ASN A 208 -3.81 2.94 21.70
C ASN A 208 -2.52 2.38 21.06
N TRP A 209 -2.11 2.98 19.93
CA TRP A 209 -0.90 2.66 19.18
C TRP A 209 -0.88 1.23 18.61
N ALA A 210 -2.04 0.75 18.17
CA ALA A 210 -2.19 -0.59 17.62
C ALA A 210 -1.49 -0.76 16.27
N GLU A 211 -1.32 -2.01 15.87
CA GLU A 211 -0.71 -2.45 14.62
C GLU A 211 -1.45 -1.90 13.39
N TYR A 212 -2.77 -1.95 13.44
CA TYR A 212 -3.74 -1.42 12.48
C TYR A 212 -5.06 -1.14 13.22
N TRP A 213 -5.98 -0.41 12.59
CA TRP A 213 -7.25 -0.03 13.22
C TRP A 213 -8.38 0.15 12.21
N ASP A 214 -9.63 0.12 12.67
CA ASP A 214 -10.76 0.53 11.84
C ASP A 214 -10.59 2.00 11.42
N ALA A 215 -10.55 2.24 10.11
CA ALA A 215 -10.33 3.57 9.53
C ALA A 215 -11.39 4.60 9.95
N SER A 216 -12.58 4.14 10.34
CA SER A 216 -13.74 4.99 10.61
C SER A 216 -13.75 5.52 12.04
N ASP A 217 -13.43 4.67 13.03
CA ASP A 217 -13.54 5.05 14.45
C ASP A 217 -12.23 4.94 15.24
N GLY A 218 -11.23 4.24 14.72
CA GLY A 218 -9.94 4.02 15.37
C GLY A 218 -9.91 2.81 16.31
N THR A 219 -10.88 1.89 16.22
CA THR A 219 -10.88 0.62 16.97
C THR A 219 -9.59 -0.15 16.66
N GLY A 220 -8.71 -0.26 17.65
CA GLY A 220 -7.39 -0.89 17.49
C GLY A 220 -7.46 -2.42 17.39
N LEU A 221 -6.61 -2.98 16.54
CA LEU A 221 -6.54 -4.40 16.22
C LEU A 221 -5.08 -4.86 16.15
N GLY A 222 -4.83 -6.17 16.24
CA GLY A 222 -3.47 -6.71 16.24
C GLY A 222 -2.67 -6.36 17.50
N ALA A 223 -1.36 -6.22 17.36
CA ALA A 223 -0.47 -5.88 18.48
C ALA A 223 -0.66 -4.42 18.95
N ALA A 224 -0.66 -4.19 20.27
CA ALA A 224 -0.70 -2.84 20.84
C ALA A 224 0.11 -2.77 22.15
N PRO A 225 1.13 -1.88 22.26
CA PRO A 225 1.63 -0.99 21.21
C PRO A 225 2.43 -1.74 20.12
N GLN A 226 2.42 -1.22 18.90
CA GLN A 226 3.25 -1.71 17.79
C GLN A 226 4.30 -0.66 17.38
N SER A 227 5.56 -1.08 17.19
CA SER A 227 6.68 -0.15 17.00
C SER A 227 6.55 0.74 15.77
N TRP A 228 6.03 0.23 14.65
CA TRP A 228 5.87 1.05 13.45
C TRP A 228 4.80 2.14 13.58
N THR A 229 3.88 2.02 14.55
CA THR A 229 2.82 3.01 14.76
C THR A 229 3.39 4.31 15.32
N ALA A 230 4.60 4.27 15.90
CA ALA A 230 5.34 5.46 16.30
C ALA A 230 5.63 6.42 15.14
N ILE A 231 5.52 5.99 13.87
CA ILE A 231 5.64 6.87 12.71
C ILE A 231 4.60 8.01 12.72
N ALA A 232 3.46 7.81 13.39
CA ALA A 232 2.47 8.88 13.60
C ALA A 232 3.05 10.08 14.36
N ALA A 233 4.06 9.86 15.22
CA ALA A 233 4.76 10.94 15.92
C ALA A 233 5.68 11.78 15.00
N MET A 234 5.97 11.31 13.78
CA MET A 234 6.76 12.05 12.78
C MET A 234 5.92 13.07 12.00
N VAL A 235 4.60 13.04 12.16
CA VAL A 235 3.67 13.95 11.48
C VAL A 235 3.38 15.16 12.36
N PRO A 236 3.47 16.40 11.85
CA PRO A 236 3.12 17.59 12.61
C PRO A 236 1.65 17.56 13.03
N ALA A 237 1.36 17.88 14.29
CA ALA A 237 -0.01 17.94 14.81
C ALA A 237 -0.87 19.08 14.21
N ALA A 238 -0.26 20.01 13.45
CA ALA A 238 -0.89 21.06 12.65
C ALA A 238 0.20 21.72 11.77
N PRO A 239 -0.14 22.38 10.64
CA PRO A 239 0.80 23.30 10.02
C PRO A 239 1.20 24.40 11.02
N PRO A 240 2.46 24.86 11.04
CA PRO A 240 2.83 26.01 11.85
C PRO A 240 1.93 27.19 11.43
N LEU A 241 1.28 27.82 12.41
CA LEU A 241 0.59 29.10 12.20
C LEU A 241 1.64 30.08 11.67
N HIS A 242 1.45 30.54 10.43
CA HIS A 242 2.23 31.62 9.84
C HIS A 242 1.89 32.96 10.49
#